data_AF-A0A1Q6R1E9-F1
#
_entry.id   AF-A0A1Q6R1E9-F1
#
_cell.length_a   1.000
_cell.length_b   1.000
_cell.length_c   1.000
_cell.angle_alpha   90.00
_cell.angle_beta   90.00
_cell.angle_gamma   90.00
#
_symmetry.space_group_name_H-M   'P 1'
#
loop_
_entity.id
_entity.type
_entity.pdbx_description
1 polymer ?
#
loop_
_entity_poly.entity_id
_entity_poly.type
_entity_poly.pdbx_seq_one_letter_code
_entity_poly.pdbx_strand_id
1 'polypeptide(L)'
;MYIEVWPPHDTYFDLYRLIREARLLSHRNVILAAYLKAFQGEDMDAAERSFRLAWAVISASGGTQLVLGENRSLLRDSYYVNYAHLRESFLPIVQRNCDFLVRYKDLLYNDPGMDIGKTASGGINEDVRFFSDACTFSTDGQADTVWTLLRESRDRLTLHLINLTGNNAMWNEGKREPVLAAGISAAIRLDRPVRGIYCASPDSECLAAQKLPYTAEQTENGCIYTVKLPDVRCWTAVWVQLEE
;
A
#
# COMPACT_ATOMS: atom_id res chain seq x y z
N MET A 1 -11.66 12.19 -9.84
CA MET A 1 -11.68 13.35 -8.93
C MET A 1 -10.22 13.72 -8.67
N TYR A 2 -9.86 14.99 -8.69
CA TYR A 2 -8.48 15.47 -8.51
C TYR A 2 -8.38 16.31 -7.22
N ILE A 3 -7.39 16.04 -6.37
CA ILE A 3 -7.10 16.79 -5.14
C ILE A 3 -5.63 17.22 -5.12
N GLU A 4 -5.36 18.49 -4.88
CA GLU A 4 -4.03 18.94 -4.45
C GLU A 4 -3.91 18.82 -2.94
N VAL A 5 -2.86 18.14 -2.48
CA VAL A 5 -2.67 17.85 -1.05
C VAL A 5 -1.83 18.95 -0.41
N TRP A 6 -2.39 19.58 0.61
CA TRP A 6 -1.79 20.69 1.34
C TRP A 6 -1.84 20.45 2.85
N PRO A 7 -0.93 21.06 3.64
CA PRO A 7 -1.09 21.10 5.09
C PRO A 7 -2.49 21.58 5.48
N PRO A 8 -3.13 20.97 6.51
CA PRO A 8 -2.55 20.06 7.49
C PRO A 8 -2.60 18.55 7.10
N HIS A 9 -2.76 18.20 5.83
CA HIS A 9 -2.72 16.80 5.37
C HIS A 9 -1.28 16.31 5.20
N ASP A 10 -0.57 16.12 6.31
CA ASP A 10 0.88 15.89 6.29
C ASP A 10 1.30 14.43 6.57
N THR A 11 0.36 13.58 7.01
CA THR A 11 0.64 12.16 7.31
C THR A 11 0.23 11.21 6.19
N TYR A 12 0.82 10.02 6.14
CA TYR A 12 0.37 8.96 5.24
C TYR A 12 -1.11 8.59 5.47
N PHE A 13 -1.58 8.67 6.72
CA PHE A 13 -2.99 8.47 7.04
C PHE A 13 -3.90 9.52 6.41
N ASP A 14 -3.43 10.77 6.28
CA ASP A 14 -4.18 11.83 5.60
C ASP A 14 -4.35 11.55 4.10
N LEU A 15 -3.31 11.05 3.43
CA LEU A 15 -3.40 10.66 2.02
C LEU A 15 -4.46 9.57 1.82
N TYR A 16 -4.41 8.53 2.66
CA TYR A 16 -5.40 7.47 2.67
C TYR A 16 -6.82 7.99 2.92
N ARG A 17 -6.98 8.86 3.93
CA ARG A 17 -8.28 9.41 4.30
C ARG A 17 -8.90 10.23 3.16
N LEU A 18 -8.11 11.09 2.52
CA LEU A 18 -8.56 11.89 1.37
C LEU A 18 -9.07 11.00 0.22
N ILE A 19 -8.32 9.94 -0.11
CA ILE A 19 -8.71 8.99 -1.15
C ILE A 19 -10.00 8.26 -0.78
N ARG A 20 -10.06 7.72 0.44
CA ARG A 20 -11.20 6.93 0.92
C ARG A 20 -12.48 7.76 0.96
N GLU A 21 -12.43 8.93 1.62
CA GLU A 21 -13.61 9.79 1.79
C GLU A 21 -14.11 10.30 0.45
N ALA A 22 -13.21 10.72 -0.43
CA ALA A 22 -13.67 11.25 -1.70
C ALA A 22 -14.17 10.17 -2.66
N ARG A 23 -13.61 8.95 -2.62
CA ARG A 23 -14.15 7.81 -3.37
C ARG A 23 -15.55 7.45 -2.84
N LEU A 24 -15.75 7.45 -1.52
CA LEU A 24 -17.04 7.18 -0.89
C LEU A 24 -18.10 8.21 -1.30
N LEU A 25 -17.76 9.50 -1.32
CA LEU A 25 -18.70 10.58 -1.63
C LEU A 25 -18.96 10.76 -3.13
N SER A 26 -17.96 10.50 -3.98
CA SER A 26 -18.05 10.78 -5.42
C SER A 26 -18.30 9.55 -6.29
N HIS A 27 -18.03 8.34 -5.77
CA HIS A 27 -17.98 7.08 -6.53
C HIS A 27 -17.03 7.13 -7.74
N ARG A 28 -16.02 8.03 -7.71
CA ARG A 28 -15.02 8.18 -8.77
C ARG A 28 -13.63 7.81 -8.27
N ASN A 29 -12.77 7.40 -9.19
CA ASN A 29 -11.34 7.26 -8.93
C ASN A 29 -10.72 8.60 -8.50
N VAL A 30 -9.75 8.54 -7.61
CA VAL A 30 -9.11 9.72 -6.99
C VAL A 30 -7.68 9.85 -7.48
N ILE A 31 -7.33 11.05 -7.93
CA ILE A 31 -5.99 11.46 -8.31
C ILE A 31 -5.51 12.47 -7.27
N LEU A 32 -4.38 12.21 -6.63
CA LEU A 32 -3.73 13.16 -5.73
C LEU A 32 -2.56 13.83 -6.45
N ALA A 33 -2.46 15.15 -6.36
CA ALA A 33 -1.22 15.89 -6.55
C ALA A 33 -0.59 16.10 -5.16
N ALA A 34 0.22 15.12 -4.75
CA ALA A 34 1.01 15.16 -3.52
C ALA A 34 2.47 15.46 -3.91
N TYR A 35 2.84 16.74 -3.93
CA TYR A 35 4.15 17.20 -4.38
C TYR A 35 5.26 16.77 -3.40
N LEU A 36 6.26 16.05 -3.89
CA LEU A 36 7.31 15.45 -3.04
C LEU A 36 8.43 16.45 -2.77
N LYS A 37 8.28 17.24 -1.70
CA LYS A 37 9.26 18.22 -1.20
C LYS A 37 10.63 17.61 -0.89
N ALA A 38 10.70 16.31 -0.59
CA ALA A 38 11.96 15.62 -0.39
C ALA A 38 12.94 15.79 -1.58
N PHE A 39 12.41 15.96 -2.79
CA PHE A 39 13.21 16.25 -4.01
C PHE A 39 13.67 17.71 -4.14
N GLN A 40 13.40 18.57 -3.16
CA GLN A 40 13.98 19.91 -3.06
C GLN A 40 15.32 19.92 -2.30
N GLY A 41 15.58 18.87 -1.50
CA GLY A 41 16.83 18.71 -0.75
C GLY A 41 17.95 18.06 -1.56
N GLU A 42 19.11 17.87 -0.91
CA GLU A 42 20.32 17.29 -1.53
C GLU A 42 20.36 15.76 -1.44
N ASP A 43 19.71 15.15 -0.44
CA ASP A 43 19.69 13.70 -0.24
C ASP A 43 18.67 13.02 -1.18
N MET A 44 19.14 12.71 -2.38
CA MET A 44 18.33 12.05 -3.41
C MET A 44 17.94 10.61 -3.05
N ASP A 45 18.77 9.89 -2.28
CA ASP A 45 18.41 8.55 -1.83
C ASP A 45 17.21 8.60 -0.87
N ALA A 46 17.20 9.58 0.04
CA ALA A 46 16.07 9.81 0.93
C ALA A 46 14.82 10.27 0.18
N ALA A 47 14.97 11.09 -0.86
CA ALA A 47 13.86 11.55 -1.70
C ALA A 47 13.21 10.40 -2.50
N GLU A 48 14.02 9.52 -3.08
CA GLU A 48 13.53 8.37 -3.84
C GLU A 48 12.82 7.33 -2.95
N ARG A 49 13.28 7.13 -1.72
CA ARG A 49 12.56 6.32 -0.73
C ARG A 49 11.24 6.95 -0.32
N SER A 50 11.20 8.29 -0.21
CA SER A 50 9.96 9.05 0.00
C SER A 50 8.95 8.83 -1.13
N PHE A 51 9.41 8.87 -2.39
CA PHE A 51 8.58 8.51 -3.54
C PHE A 51 7.99 7.10 -3.42
N ARG A 52 8.82 6.08 -3.14
CA ARG A 52 8.37 4.67 -3.06
C ARG A 52 7.25 4.51 -2.03
N LEU A 53 7.43 5.10 -0.84
CA LEU A 53 6.45 4.99 0.24
C LEU A 53 5.17 5.78 -0.06
N ALA A 54 5.27 7.02 -0.53
CA ALA A 54 4.09 7.81 -0.92
C ALA A 54 3.31 7.14 -2.06
N TRP A 55 4.01 6.60 -3.06
CA TRP A 55 3.41 5.87 -4.18
C TRP A 55 2.67 4.63 -3.70
N ALA A 56 3.29 3.83 -2.82
CA ALA A 56 2.68 2.65 -2.22
C ALA A 56 1.41 3.00 -1.45
N VAL A 57 1.47 4.01 -0.57
CA VAL A 57 0.32 4.46 0.24
C VAL A 57 -0.84 4.92 -0.63
N ILE A 58 -0.58 5.79 -1.60
CA ILE A 58 -1.63 6.33 -2.48
C ILE A 58 -2.26 5.18 -3.29
N SER A 59 -1.43 4.30 -3.84
CA SER A 59 -1.88 3.20 -4.70
C SER A 59 -2.66 2.13 -3.93
N ALA A 60 -2.16 1.69 -2.77
CA ALA A 60 -2.84 0.73 -1.90
C ALA A 60 -4.15 1.27 -1.31
N SER A 61 -4.27 2.59 -1.15
CA SER A 61 -5.52 3.25 -0.74
C SER A 61 -6.57 3.27 -1.86
N GLY A 62 -6.20 2.92 -3.09
CA GLY A 62 -7.06 2.93 -4.27
C GLY A 62 -7.12 4.28 -4.99
N GLY A 63 -6.08 5.12 -4.83
CA GLY A 63 -5.87 6.36 -5.57
C GLY A 63 -4.63 6.30 -6.47
N THR A 64 -4.47 7.31 -7.32
CA THR A 64 -3.27 7.47 -8.18
C THR A 64 -2.61 8.81 -7.91
N GLN A 65 -1.32 8.93 -8.19
CA GLN A 65 -0.58 10.17 -7.97
C GLN A 65 -0.23 10.86 -9.29
N LEU A 66 -0.60 12.14 -9.44
CA LEU A 66 -0.10 13.00 -10.51
C LEU A 66 1.23 13.60 -10.05
N VAL A 67 2.34 12.97 -10.45
CA VAL A 67 3.69 13.42 -10.04
C VAL A 67 4.76 13.25 -11.11
N LEU A 68 4.59 12.32 -12.05
CA LEU A 68 5.57 12.07 -13.12
C LEU A 68 5.32 13.02 -14.31
N GLY A 69 6.41 13.53 -14.88
CA GLY A 69 6.37 14.45 -16.01
C GLY A 69 7.30 14.04 -17.16
N GLU A 70 7.35 14.88 -18.19
CA GLU A 70 8.22 14.69 -19.37
C GLU A 70 9.70 14.65 -18.97
N ASN A 71 10.57 14.18 -19.87
CA ASN A 71 12.03 14.21 -19.69
C ASN A 71 12.51 13.63 -18.35
N ARG A 72 11.89 12.52 -17.92
CA ARG A 72 12.25 11.79 -16.69
C ARG A 72 12.14 12.67 -15.44
N SER A 73 11.12 13.53 -15.39
CA SER A 73 10.94 14.51 -14.32
C SER A 73 9.86 14.12 -13.32
N LEU A 74 9.90 14.79 -12.18
CA LEU A 74 8.99 14.59 -11.06
C LEU A 74 8.58 15.94 -10.45
N LEU A 75 7.29 16.10 -10.15
CA LEU A 75 6.72 17.27 -9.49
C LEU A 75 7.08 17.30 -8.00
N ARG A 76 7.85 18.32 -7.62
CA ARG A 76 8.25 18.59 -6.22
C ARG A 76 7.65 19.87 -5.65
N ASP A 77 6.86 20.59 -6.44
CA ASP A 77 6.21 21.84 -6.10
C ASP A 77 4.89 22.01 -6.89
N SER A 78 3.99 22.84 -6.36
CA SER A 78 2.76 23.25 -7.04
C SER A 78 2.99 24.09 -8.29
N TYR A 79 4.11 24.81 -8.36
CA TYR A 79 4.52 25.45 -9.59
C TYR A 79 5.28 24.43 -10.45
N TYR A 80 4.60 23.79 -11.40
CA TYR A 80 5.11 22.58 -12.09
C TYR A 80 6.42 22.79 -12.85
N VAL A 81 6.78 24.04 -13.17
CA VAL A 81 8.09 24.41 -13.73
C VAL A 81 9.22 24.05 -12.75
N ASN A 82 8.95 24.04 -11.45
CA ASN A 82 9.86 23.59 -10.40
C ASN A 82 9.76 22.08 -10.22
N TYR A 83 10.34 21.32 -11.15
CA TYR A 83 10.44 19.86 -11.09
C TYR A 83 11.85 19.41 -10.67
N ALA A 84 11.98 18.14 -10.30
CA ALA A 84 13.25 17.44 -10.18
C ALA A 84 13.45 16.46 -11.34
N HIS A 85 14.70 16.13 -11.65
CA HIS A 85 15.03 15.02 -12.54
C HIS A 85 15.27 13.76 -11.74
N LEU A 86 14.70 12.65 -12.21
CA LEU A 86 14.95 11.33 -11.65
C LEU A 86 16.32 10.83 -12.11
N ARG A 87 17.07 10.20 -11.19
CA ARG A 87 18.35 9.57 -11.53
C ARG A 87 18.11 8.36 -12.43
N GLU A 88 19.04 8.10 -13.35
CA GLU A 88 18.91 6.97 -14.28
C GLU A 88 18.77 5.63 -13.56
N SER A 89 19.47 5.46 -12.43
CA SER A 89 19.39 4.27 -11.58
C SER A 89 18.01 4.05 -10.95
N PHE A 90 17.19 5.08 -10.83
CA PHE A 90 15.87 5.02 -10.19
C PHE A 90 14.72 4.80 -11.19
N LEU A 91 14.93 5.14 -12.47
CA LEU A 91 13.90 4.99 -13.51
C LEU A 91 13.31 3.57 -13.60
N PRO A 92 14.09 2.47 -13.49
CA PRO A 92 13.51 1.13 -13.50
C PRO A 92 12.56 0.87 -12.32
N ILE A 93 12.81 1.49 -11.16
CA ILE A 93 11.94 1.37 -9.97
C ILE A 93 10.62 2.12 -10.23
N VAL A 94 10.68 3.32 -10.78
CA VAL A 94 9.49 4.11 -11.14
C VAL A 94 8.66 3.38 -12.19
N GLN A 95 9.31 2.84 -13.23
CA GLN A 95 8.63 2.07 -14.27
C GLN A 95 7.95 0.83 -13.68
N ARG A 96 8.67 0.04 -12.86
CA ARG A 96 8.12 -1.17 -12.25
C ARG A 96 6.92 -0.86 -11.34
N ASN A 97 6.95 0.26 -10.63
CA ASN A 97 5.81 0.74 -9.86
C ASN A 97 4.61 1.09 -10.75
N CYS A 98 4.81 1.76 -11.88
CA CYS A 98 3.76 2.06 -12.85
C CYS A 98 3.18 0.78 -13.47
N ASP A 99 4.04 -0.15 -13.89
CA ASP A 99 3.65 -1.44 -14.47
C ASP A 99 2.81 -2.26 -13.48
N PHE A 100 3.16 -2.22 -12.19
CA PHE A 100 2.38 -2.86 -11.14
C PHE A 100 0.96 -2.28 -11.03
N LEU A 101 0.82 -0.94 -11.07
CA LEU A 101 -0.49 -0.29 -11.03
C LEU A 101 -1.37 -0.69 -12.22
N VAL A 102 -0.79 -0.76 -13.42
CA VAL A 102 -1.51 -1.16 -14.63
C VAL A 102 -1.92 -2.63 -14.56
N ARG A 103 -0.98 -3.51 -14.18
CA ARG A 103 -1.19 -4.96 -14.11
C ARG A 103 -2.24 -5.34 -13.07
N TYR A 104 -2.26 -4.66 -11.93
CA TYR A 104 -3.15 -4.95 -10.81
C TYR A 104 -4.24 -3.89 -10.62
N LYS A 105 -4.58 -3.13 -11.67
CA LYS A 105 -5.62 -2.09 -11.61
C LYS A 105 -6.96 -2.59 -11.08
N ASP A 106 -7.30 -3.86 -11.32
CA ASP A 106 -8.55 -4.45 -10.85
C ASP A 106 -8.52 -4.74 -9.36
N LEU A 107 -7.34 -5.02 -8.79
CA LEU A 107 -7.14 -5.17 -7.35
C LEU A 107 -7.12 -3.80 -6.63
N LEU A 108 -6.57 -2.78 -7.28
CA LEU A 108 -6.28 -1.50 -6.65
C LEU A 108 -7.40 -0.47 -6.82
N TYR A 109 -7.93 -0.32 -8.04
CA TYR A 109 -8.79 0.81 -8.42
C TYR A 109 -10.18 0.40 -8.86
N ASN A 110 -10.30 -0.72 -9.59
CA ASN A 110 -11.60 -1.12 -10.13
C ASN A 110 -12.41 -1.96 -9.15
N ASP A 111 -11.81 -2.45 -8.07
CA ASP A 111 -12.53 -3.13 -7.00
C ASP A 111 -13.37 -2.11 -6.18
N PRO A 112 -14.72 -2.19 -6.19
CA PRO A 112 -15.57 -1.34 -5.36
C PRO A 112 -15.55 -1.75 -3.87
N GLY A 113 -14.74 -2.73 -3.48
CA GLY A 113 -14.63 -3.24 -2.12
C GLY A 113 -14.43 -2.16 -1.06
N MET A 114 -14.97 -2.41 0.12
CA MET A 114 -14.95 -1.52 1.26
C MET A 114 -13.69 -1.72 2.09
N ASP A 115 -13.18 -0.62 2.64
CA ASP A 115 -12.14 -0.72 3.66
C ASP A 115 -12.74 -1.27 4.95
N ILE A 116 -12.15 -2.35 5.45
CA ILE A 116 -12.53 -3.01 6.70
C ILE A 116 -11.36 -3.06 7.69
N GLY A 117 -10.26 -2.33 7.43
CA GLY A 117 -9.01 -2.46 8.19
C GLY A 117 -9.21 -2.25 9.69
N LYS A 118 -9.96 -1.22 10.06
CA LYS A 118 -10.25 -0.87 11.47
C LYS A 118 -11.35 -1.73 12.11
N THR A 119 -12.12 -2.48 11.34
CA THR A 119 -13.20 -3.35 11.84
C THR A 119 -12.83 -4.82 11.84
N ALA A 120 -11.90 -5.25 10.98
CA ALA A 120 -11.50 -6.65 10.86
C ALA A 120 -10.12 -6.95 11.50
N SER A 121 -9.31 -5.93 11.78
CA SER A 121 -7.98 -6.10 12.37
C SER A 121 -7.67 -5.07 13.45
N GLY A 122 -6.92 -5.51 14.45
CA GLY A 122 -6.55 -4.71 15.61
C GLY A 122 -7.67 -4.56 16.64
N GLY A 123 -7.28 -4.19 17.86
CA GLY A 123 -8.22 -4.05 18.98
C GLY A 123 -8.81 -5.40 19.41
N ILE A 124 -10.14 -5.50 19.45
CA ILE A 124 -10.89 -6.68 19.93
C ILE A 124 -11.23 -7.63 18.76
N ASN A 125 -11.15 -7.17 17.51
CA ASN A 125 -11.54 -7.96 16.34
C ASN A 125 -10.38 -8.85 15.88
N GLU A 126 -10.70 -10.11 15.63
CA GLU A 126 -9.72 -11.16 15.31
C GLU A 126 -9.92 -11.77 13.92
N ASP A 127 -10.68 -11.12 13.03
CA ASP A 127 -10.97 -11.65 11.70
C ASP A 127 -9.71 -11.74 10.85
N VAL A 128 -8.84 -10.72 10.94
CA VAL A 128 -7.52 -10.74 10.32
C VAL A 128 -6.47 -10.38 11.35
N ARG A 129 -5.62 -11.34 11.68
CA ARG A 129 -4.51 -11.16 12.63
C ARG A 129 -3.18 -11.34 11.92
N PHE A 130 -2.24 -10.44 12.19
CA PHE A 130 -0.88 -10.48 11.69
C PHE A 130 0.10 -10.79 12.82
N PHE A 131 1.11 -11.60 12.52
CA PHE A 131 2.11 -12.06 13.47
C PHE A 131 3.50 -11.89 12.87
N SER A 132 4.44 -11.37 13.66
CA SER A 132 5.87 -11.36 13.37
C SER A 132 6.63 -11.00 14.64
N ASP A 133 7.80 -11.60 14.84
CA ASP A 133 8.74 -11.22 15.91
C ASP A 133 9.64 -10.04 15.50
N ALA A 134 9.66 -9.68 14.20
CA ALA A 134 10.57 -8.69 13.63
C ALA A 134 9.93 -7.31 13.42
N CYS A 135 8.60 -7.20 13.44
CA CYS A 135 7.90 -5.94 13.19
C CYS A 135 6.54 -5.88 13.89
N THR A 136 6.05 -4.66 14.10
CA THR A 136 4.71 -4.37 14.59
C THR A 136 3.80 -3.92 13.45
N PHE A 137 2.49 -4.06 13.63
CA PHE A 137 1.49 -3.71 12.62
C PHE A 137 0.62 -2.55 13.09
N SER A 138 0.19 -1.71 12.14
CA SER A 138 -0.82 -0.67 12.38
C SER A 138 -1.94 -0.73 11.32
N THR A 139 -3.09 -0.14 11.63
CA THR A 139 -4.23 -0.01 10.69
C THR A 139 -4.43 1.43 10.24
N ASP A 140 -3.61 2.36 10.71
CA ASP A 140 -3.71 3.80 10.52
C ASP A 140 -2.37 4.46 10.16
N GLY A 141 -1.38 3.68 9.70
CA GLY A 141 -0.14 4.24 9.15
C GLY A 141 0.78 4.87 10.19
N GLN A 142 0.81 4.32 11.40
CA GLN A 142 1.69 4.80 12.48
C GLN A 142 3.16 4.65 12.11
N ALA A 143 3.98 5.57 12.64
CA ALA A 143 5.43 5.53 12.51
C ALA A 143 5.99 4.19 13.01
N ASP A 144 7.06 3.73 12.36
CA ASP A 144 7.79 2.51 12.74
C ASP A 144 6.96 1.21 12.75
N THR A 145 5.97 1.10 11.86
CA THR A 145 5.12 -0.10 11.75
C THR A 145 5.01 -0.60 10.30
N VAL A 146 4.55 -1.84 10.12
CA VAL A 146 3.98 -2.30 8.86
C VAL A 146 2.50 -1.91 8.85
N TRP A 147 2.15 -0.96 7.99
CA TRP A 147 0.77 -0.56 7.83
C TRP A 147 0.00 -1.58 7.01
N THR A 148 -1.09 -2.07 7.59
CA THR A 148 -2.01 -3.01 6.98
C THR A 148 -3.28 -2.30 6.54
N LEU A 149 -3.62 -2.43 5.25
CA LEU A 149 -4.89 -1.95 4.69
C LEU A 149 -5.68 -3.16 4.21
N LEU A 150 -6.91 -3.31 4.72
CA LEU A 150 -7.78 -4.43 4.38
C LEU A 150 -8.98 -3.92 3.59
N ARG A 151 -9.22 -4.53 2.44
CA ARG A 151 -10.39 -4.25 1.61
C ARG A 151 -11.13 -5.52 1.30
N GLU A 152 -12.43 -5.51 1.51
CA GLU A 152 -13.30 -6.63 1.20
C GLU A 152 -14.28 -6.25 0.09
N SER A 153 -14.37 -7.14 -0.90
CA SER A 153 -15.34 -7.10 -1.97
C SER A 153 -16.03 -8.45 -2.08
N ARG A 154 -16.97 -8.58 -3.04
CA ARG A 154 -17.85 -9.75 -3.11
C ARG A 154 -17.09 -11.06 -3.27
N ASP A 155 -16.00 -11.07 -4.02
CA ASP A 155 -15.24 -12.28 -4.35
C ASP A 155 -13.81 -12.26 -3.79
N ARG A 156 -13.43 -11.24 -3.02
CA ARG A 156 -12.05 -11.02 -2.62
C ARG A 156 -11.89 -10.32 -1.30
N LEU A 157 -10.89 -10.75 -0.54
CA LEU A 157 -10.29 -9.97 0.54
C LEU A 157 -8.86 -9.59 0.13
N THR A 158 -8.56 -8.29 0.13
CA THR A 158 -7.25 -7.74 -0.21
C THR A 158 -6.58 -7.19 1.03
N LEU A 159 -5.30 -7.51 1.21
CA LEU A 159 -4.44 -7.06 2.28
C LEU A 159 -3.22 -6.37 1.65
N HIS A 160 -3.07 -5.07 1.85
CA HIS A 160 -1.84 -4.37 1.53
C HIS A 160 -0.98 -4.23 2.78
N LEU A 161 0.31 -4.56 2.66
CA LEU A 161 1.32 -4.36 3.68
C LEU A 161 2.31 -3.33 3.18
N ILE A 162 2.39 -2.18 3.86
CA ILE A 162 3.29 -1.08 3.54
C ILE A 162 4.28 -0.92 4.68
N ASN A 163 5.57 -1.03 4.37
CA ASN A 163 6.60 -1.04 5.38
C ASN A 163 7.04 0.39 5.74
N LEU A 164 6.57 0.91 6.89
CA LEU A 164 6.96 2.21 7.44
C LEU A 164 8.01 2.07 8.56
N THR A 165 8.56 0.88 8.79
CA THR A 165 9.58 0.65 9.82
C THR A 165 10.80 1.56 9.61
N GLY A 166 11.37 2.05 10.70
CA GLY A 166 12.47 3.01 10.70
C GLY A 166 12.12 4.42 10.23
N ASN A 167 10.84 4.72 9.97
CA ASN A 167 10.38 6.00 9.43
C ASN A 167 9.22 6.60 10.24
N ASN A 168 9.11 7.93 10.20
CA ASN A 168 7.94 8.64 10.73
C ASN A 168 6.74 8.57 9.76
N ALA A 169 5.58 8.99 10.25
CA ALA A 169 4.31 8.97 9.51
C ALA A 169 4.15 10.10 8.47
N MET A 170 5.10 11.03 8.37
CA MET A 170 4.98 12.22 7.49
C MET A 170 5.24 11.83 6.04
N TRP A 171 4.31 12.08 5.11
CA TRP A 171 4.52 11.60 3.73
C TRP A 171 5.51 12.46 2.93
N ASN A 172 5.73 13.71 3.32
CA ASN A 172 6.43 14.71 2.52
C ASN A 172 7.85 15.05 3.01
N GLU A 173 8.51 14.08 3.64
CA GLU A 173 9.88 14.20 4.16
C GLU A 173 10.79 13.14 3.53
N GLY A 174 12.11 13.36 3.55
CA GLY A 174 13.09 12.34 3.15
C GLY A 174 13.00 11.10 4.04
N LYS A 175 13.22 9.91 3.45
CA LYS A 175 13.01 8.62 4.13
C LYS A 175 14.28 7.79 4.23
N ARG A 176 14.37 7.02 5.32
CA ARG A 176 15.37 5.95 5.47
C ARG A 176 14.88 4.72 4.73
N GLU A 177 15.80 3.83 4.36
CA GLU A 177 15.40 2.52 3.85
C GLU A 177 14.64 1.80 4.98
N PRO A 178 13.40 1.35 4.74
CA PRO A 178 12.67 0.59 5.75
C PRO A 178 13.44 -0.67 6.15
N VAL A 179 13.37 -1.03 7.43
CA VAL A 179 13.94 -2.29 7.91
C VAL A 179 13.10 -3.42 7.31
N LEU A 180 13.74 -4.42 6.69
CA LEU A 180 13.01 -5.51 6.04
C LEU A 180 12.03 -6.17 7.04
N ALA A 181 10.73 -6.09 6.75
CA ALA A 181 9.72 -6.72 7.58
C ALA A 181 9.58 -8.18 7.18
N ALA A 182 10.12 -9.08 8.01
CA ALA A 182 10.26 -10.49 7.70
C ALA A 182 9.45 -11.38 8.64
N GLY A 183 9.31 -12.65 8.26
CA GLY A 183 8.67 -13.67 9.12
C GLY A 183 7.19 -13.40 9.39
N ILE A 184 6.51 -12.71 8.46
CA ILE A 184 5.12 -12.32 8.64
C ILE A 184 4.20 -13.51 8.36
N SER A 185 3.26 -13.77 9.27
CA SER A 185 2.14 -14.68 9.04
C SER A 185 0.82 -13.96 9.25
N ALA A 186 -0.21 -14.36 8.53
CA ALA A 186 -1.57 -13.88 8.73
C ALA A 186 -2.51 -15.05 9.03
N ALA A 187 -3.37 -14.88 10.02
CA ALA A 187 -4.54 -15.74 10.25
C ALA A 187 -5.79 -14.96 9.82
N ILE A 188 -6.52 -15.52 8.86
CA ILE A 188 -7.68 -14.90 8.22
C ILE A 188 -8.88 -15.79 8.47
N ARG A 189 -9.82 -15.33 9.29
CA ARG A 189 -11.09 -16.00 9.55
C ARG A 189 -12.12 -15.59 8.51
N LEU A 190 -12.68 -16.57 7.81
CA LEU A 190 -13.72 -16.37 6.80
C LEU A 190 -14.84 -17.40 6.99
N ASP A 191 -16.05 -17.00 6.62
CA ASP A 191 -17.23 -17.86 6.58
C ASP A 191 -17.41 -18.58 5.22
N ARG A 192 -16.55 -18.26 4.25
CA ARG A 192 -16.58 -18.80 2.89
C ARG A 192 -15.32 -19.58 2.53
N PRO A 193 -15.43 -20.60 1.65
CA PRO A 193 -14.28 -21.29 1.09
C PRO A 193 -13.36 -20.36 0.29
N VAL A 194 -12.05 -20.64 0.37
CA VAL A 194 -11.01 -19.91 -0.33
C VAL A 194 -10.51 -20.72 -1.52
N ARG A 195 -10.62 -20.16 -2.72
CA ARG A 195 -10.06 -20.71 -3.96
C ARG A 195 -8.53 -20.64 -3.97
N GLY A 196 -7.97 -19.58 -3.39
CA GLY A 196 -6.53 -19.45 -3.21
C GLY A 196 -6.11 -18.10 -2.64
N ILE A 197 -4.91 -18.07 -2.07
CA ILE A 197 -4.27 -16.86 -1.58
C ILE A 197 -3.08 -16.55 -2.49
N TYR A 198 -2.93 -15.30 -2.89
CA TYR A 198 -1.91 -14.86 -3.83
C TYR A 198 -1.24 -13.58 -3.33
N CYS A 199 -0.02 -13.33 -3.78
CA CYS A 199 0.67 -12.07 -3.53
C CYS A 199 1.40 -11.56 -4.77
N ALA A 200 1.68 -10.26 -4.77
CA ALA A 200 2.56 -9.60 -5.71
C ALA A 200 3.12 -8.31 -5.09
N SER A 201 4.26 -7.84 -5.58
CA SER A 201 4.89 -6.61 -5.10
C SER A 201 5.67 -5.92 -6.22
N PRO A 202 5.64 -4.57 -6.31
CA PRO A 202 6.53 -3.83 -7.20
C PRO A 202 8.00 -3.87 -6.78
N ASP A 203 8.31 -4.34 -5.56
CA ASP A 203 9.68 -4.52 -5.08
C ASP A 203 10.27 -5.89 -5.44
N SER A 204 9.45 -6.80 -5.97
CA SER A 204 9.88 -8.13 -6.40
C SER A 204 10.52 -8.09 -7.79
N GLU A 205 11.42 -9.04 -8.04
CA GLU A 205 12.04 -9.21 -9.37
C GLU A 205 11.00 -9.49 -10.46
N CYS A 206 9.94 -10.21 -10.10
CA CYS A 206 8.82 -10.53 -10.97
C CYS A 206 7.52 -9.89 -10.47
N LEU A 207 6.78 -9.25 -11.39
CA LEU A 207 5.46 -8.69 -11.13
C LEU A 207 4.32 -9.73 -11.25
N ALA A 208 4.62 -11.01 -11.47
CA ALA A 208 3.60 -12.04 -11.56
C ALA A 208 3.02 -12.38 -10.19
N ALA A 209 1.73 -12.74 -10.16
CA ALA A 209 1.08 -13.21 -8.95
C ALA A 209 1.69 -14.55 -8.54
N GLN A 210 2.05 -14.66 -7.26
CA GLN A 210 2.56 -15.90 -6.68
C GLN A 210 1.50 -16.50 -5.77
N LYS A 211 1.21 -17.78 -5.93
CA LYS A 211 0.28 -18.49 -5.06
C LYS A 211 0.96 -18.80 -3.73
N LEU A 212 0.31 -18.45 -2.63
CA LEU A 212 0.79 -18.72 -1.28
C LEU A 212 0.17 -20.01 -0.73
N PRO A 213 0.97 -20.92 -0.15
CA PRO A 213 0.43 -22.06 0.58
C PRO A 213 -0.19 -21.59 1.89
N TYR A 214 -1.28 -22.24 2.29
CA TYR A 214 -1.98 -21.96 3.54
C TYR A 214 -2.47 -23.25 4.19
N THR A 215 -2.70 -23.21 5.48
CA THR A 215 -3.43 -24.25 6.22
C THR A 215 -4.82 -23.71 6.56
N ALA A 216 -5.81 -24.59 6.60
CA ALA A 216 -7.19 -24.25 6.93
C ALA A 216 -7.62 -25.04 8.17
N GLU A 217 -8.21 -24.35 9.14
CA GLU A 217 -8.74 -24.95 10.37
C GLU A 217 -10.21 -24.55 10.53
N GLN A 218 -11.09 -25.53 10.67
CA GLN A 218 -12.50 -25.27 10.91
C GLN A 218 -12.73 -24.95 12.39
N THR A 219 -13.39 -23.83 12.68
CA THR A 219 -13.78 -23.43 14.03
C THR A 219 -15.29 -23.22 14.12
N GLU A 220 -15.81 -23.02 15.33
CA GLU A 220 -17.23 -22.69 15.57
C GLU A 220 -17.64 -21.35 14.92
N ASN A 221 -16.69 -20.45 14.71
CA ASN A 221 -16.91 -19.08 14.20
C ASN A 221 -16.47 -18.90 12.73
N GLY A 222 -16.28 -20.00 11.98
CA GLY A 222 -15.81 -19.99 10.60
C GLY A 222 -14.49 -20.74 10.39
N CYS A 223 -13.93 -20.65 9.20
CA CYS A 223 -12.65 -21.29 8.86
C CYS A 223 -11.50 -20.28 9.01
N ILE A 224 -10.43 -20.66 9.70
CA ILE A 224 -9.22 -19.87 9.85
C ILE A 224 -8.19 -20.36 8.84
N TYR A 225 -7.80 -19.47 7.93
CA TYR A 225 -6.74 -19.67 6.96
C TYR A 225 -5.45 -19.04 7.47
N THR A 226 -4.44 -19.86 7.75
CA THR A 226 -3.12 -19.41 8.19
C THR A 226 -2.15 -19.46 7.03
N VAL A 227 -1.55 -18.32 6.70
CA VAL A 227 -0.67 -18.14 5.54
C VAL A 227 0.62 -17.44 5.96
N LYS A 228 1.76 -17.90 5.42
CA LYS A 228 3.03 -17.17 5.51
C LYS A 228 3.10 -16.15 4.39
N LEU A 229 3.30 -14.89 4.75
CA LEU A 229 3.41 -13.79 3.80
C LEU A 229 4.89 -13.60 3.40
N PRO A 230 5.17 -13.10 2.19
CA PRO A 230 6.53 -12.77 1.81
C PRO A 230 7.04 -11.58 2.61
N ASP A 231 8.36 -11.46 2.74
CA ASP A 231 9.00 -10.30 3.37
C ASP A 231 8.63 -9.01 2.63
N VAL A 232 8.42 -7.92 3.37
CA VAL A 232 7.96 -6.64 2.83
C VAL A 232 9.10 -5.63 2.85
N ARG A 233 9.57 -5.22 1.67
CA ARG A 233 10.57 -4.15 1.50
C ARG A 233 9.93 -2.77 1.62
N CYS A 234 9.04 -2.43 0.68
CA CYS A 234 8.25 -1.21 0.72
C CYS A 234 6.76 -1.54 0.67
N TRP A 235 6.32 -2.36 -0.29
CA TRP A 235 4.91 -2.70 -0.45
C TRP A 235 4.69 -4.10 -1.00
N THR A 236 3.77 -4.84 -0.36
CA THR A 236 3.24 -6.10 -0.87
C THR A 236 1.72 -6.06 -0.86
N ALA A 237 1.12 -6.48 -1.97
CA ALA A 237 -0.31 -6.78 -2.03
C ALA A 237 -0.53 -8.29 -1.92
N VAL A 238 -1.45 -8.68 -1.04
CA VAL A 238 -1.93 -10.05 -0.86
C VAL A 238 -3.42 -10.04 -1.10
N TRP A 239 -3.96 -11.06 -1.76
CA TRP A 239 -5.41 -11.21 -1.87
C TRP A 239 -5.82 -12.66 -1.76
N VAL A 240 -6.96 -12.84 -1.08
CA VAL A 240 -7.69 -14.08 -0.94
C VAL A 240 -8.80 -14.08 -1.97
N GLN A 241 -8.77 -15.02 -2.91
CA GLN A 241 -9.87 -15.24 -3.84
C GLN A 241 -10.85 -16.22 -3.20
N LEU A 242 -12.11 -15.80 -3.05
CA LEU A 242 -13.19 -16.62 -2.51
C LEU A 242 -13.76 -17.54 -3.61
N GLU A 243 -14.34 -18.67 -3.21
CA GLU A 243 -15.19 -19.47 -4.09
C GLU A 243 -16.53 -18.76 -4.35
N GLU A 244 -17.13 -19.01 -5.52
CA GLU A 244 -18.42 -18.42 -5.92
C GLU A 244 -19.59 -18.87 -5.04
#